data_AF-A0A2N8MCJ6-F1
#
_entry.id   AF-A0A2N8MCJ6-F1
#
_cell.length_a   1.000
_cell.length_b   1.000
_cell.length_c   1.000
_cell.angle_alpha   90.00
_cell.angle_beta   90.00
_cell.angle_gamma   90.00
#
_symmetry.space_group_name_H-M   'P 1'
#
loop_
_entity.id
_entity.type
_entity.pdbx_description
1 polymer ?
#
loop_
_entity_poly.entity_id
_entity_poly.type
_entity_poly.pdbx_seq_one_letter_code
_entity_poly.pdbx_strand_id
1 'polypeptide(L)'
;MPWTIDSEERVEKLFDYLIDQNRQLPTLVLSVSEFTKDSLATPLNAVELTRATLGLADVAILSARSSWLLTEFFGKRLSVYGGAARVYLPGFTEDADPYGGHRLIMAEAMNTDEKAAKCAYQLKWLVASESIRRTRLDKDVRHGS
;
A
#
# COMPACT_ATOMS: atom_id res chain seq x y z
N MET A 1 -5.49 -8.62 -10.52
CA MET A 1 -5.06 -7.36 -11.18
C MET A 1 -4.96 -6.28 -10.10
N PRO A 2 -4.10 -5.26 -10.26
CA PRO A 2 -4.08 -4.16 -9.31
C PRO A 2 -5.39 -3.36 -9.38
N TRP A 3 -5.81 -2.80 -8.24
CA TRP A 3 -6.98 -1.93 -8.15
C TRP A 3 -6.60 -0.50 -8.58
N THR A 4 -7.16 -0.03 -9.70
CA THR A 4 -6.94 1.35 -10.15
C THR A 4 -7.83 2.34 -9.40
N ILE A 5 -7.25 3.42 -8.90
CA ILE A 5 -7.89 4.51 -8.16
C ILE A 5 -7.68 5.82 -8.93
N ASP A 6 -8.65 6.17 -9.77
CA ASP A 6 -8.60 7.27 -10.74
C ASP A 6 -9.79 8.24 -10.64
N SER A 7 -10.69 8.01 -9.68
CA SER A 7 -11.85 8.87 -9.40
C SER A 7 -12.00 9.11 -7.90
N GLU A 8 -12.76 10.13 -7.54
CA GLU A 8 -13.11 10.46 -6.15
C GLU A 8 -13.86 9.32 -5.46
N GLU A 9 -14.89 8.76 -6.10
CA GLU A 9 -15.62 7.58 -5.60
C GLU A 9 -14.69 6.39 -5.29
N ARG A 10 -13.64 6.19 -6.10
CA ARG A 10 -12.66 5.12 -5.86
C ARG A 10 -11.70 5.47 -4.72
N VAL A 11 -11.38 6.75 -4.52
CA VAL A 11 -10.59 7.21 -3.38
C VAL A 11 -11.37 6.99 -2.08
N GLU A 12 -12.65 7.34 -2.04
CA GLU A 12 -13.52 7.10 -0.88
C GLU A 12 -13.58 5.60 -0.55
N LYS A 13 -13.79 4.74 -1.56
CA LYS A 13 -13.75 3.29 -1.35
C LYS A 13 -12.40 2.78 -0.85
N LEU A 14 -11.30 3.35 -1.34
CA LEU A 14 -9.96 3.00 -0.84
C LEU A 14 -9.81 3.45 0.61
N PHE A 15 -10.24 4.65 0.94
CA PHE A 15 -10.22 5.19 2.30
C PHE A 15 -10.99 4.27 3.25
N ASP A 16 -12.26 3.99 2.96
CA ASP A 16 -13.12 3.11 3.76
C ASP A 16 -12.48 1.72 3.95
N TYR A 17 -11.93 1.16 2.88
CA TYR A 17 -11.24 -0.12 2.94
C TYR A 17 -9.98 -0.09 3.82
N LEU A 18 -9.20 0.99 3.75
CA LEU A 18 -7.96 1.11 4.52
C LEU A 18 -8.22 1.21 6.02
N ILE A 19 -9.29 1.88 6.44
CA ILE A 19 -9.67 2.05 7.86
C ILE A 19 -10.55 0.93 8.43
N ASP A 20 -11.03 0.00 7.59
CA ASP A 20 -11.82 -1.14 8.05
C ASP A 20 -11.01 -2.01 9.01
N GLN A 21 -11.46 -2.05 10.27
CA GLN A 21 -10.83 -2.82 11.34
C GLN A 21 -10.93 -4.34 11.13
N ASN A 22 -11.83 -4.79 10.25
CA ASN A 22 -11.95 -6.19 9.86
C ASN A 22 -11.04 -6.57 8.69
N ARG A 23 -10.35 -5.61 8.06
CA ARG A 23 -9.41 -5.88 6.96
C ARG A 23 -8.28 -6.79 7.45
N GLN A 24 -8.07 -7.90 6.73
CA GLN A 24 -7.08 -8.92 7.11
C GLN A 24 -5.77 -8.81 6.34
N LEU A 25 -5.80 -8.19 5.16
CA LEU A 25 -4.64 -8.10 4.28
C LEU A 25 -4.04 -6.69 4.30
N PRO A 26 -2.69 -6.58 4.33
CA PRO A 26 -2.00 -5.36 3.97
C PRO A 26 -2.42 -4.86 2.58
N THR A 27 -2.34 -3.54 2.38
CA THR A 27 -2.58 -2.92 1.07
C THR A 27 -1.34 -2.15 0.64
N LEU A 28 -0.79 -2.52 -0.52
CA LEU A 28 0.29 -1.82 -1.20
C LEU A 28 -0.32 -0.79 -2.15
N VAL A 29 -0.16 0.51 -1.85
CA VAL A 29 -0.64 1.58 -2.71
C VAL A 29 0.55 2.21 -3.43
N LEU A 30 0.50 2.20 -4.76
CA LEU A 30 1.53 2.76 -5.65
C LEU A 30 0.97 4.01 -6.28
N SER A 31 1.56 5.17 -6.00
CA SER A 31 1.14 6.42 -6.62
C SER A 31 1.81 6.61 -7.98
N VAL A 32 1.08 7.22 -8.89
CA VAL A 32 1.58 7.67 -10.19
C VAL A 32 2.19 9.06 -10.01
N SER A 33 3.32 9.32 -10.66
CA SER A 33 3.94 10.65 -10.66
C SER A 33 3.15 11.61 -11.55
N GLU A 34 3.02 12.87 -11.12
CA GLU A 34 2.45 13.95 -11.92
C GLU A 34 3.26 14.26 -13.20
N PHE A 35 4.50 13.80 -13.29
CA PHE A 35 5.37 14.04 -14.44
C PHE A 35 5.21 13.00 -15.57
N THR A 36 4.43 11.94 -15.37
CA THR A 36 4.13 10.95 -16.42
C THR A 36 2.76 11.20 -17.05
N LYS A 37 2.63 10.91 -18.36
CA LYS A 37 1.36 10.92 -19.09
C LYS A 37 0.60 9.59 -18.98
N ASP A 38 1.29 8.52 -18.61
CA ASP A 38 0.69 7.21 -18.41
C ASP A 38 0.11 7.14 -17.00
N SER A 39 -1.22 6.99 -16.92
CA SER A 39 -1.99 6.96 -15.67
C SER A 39 -1.81 5.69 -14.86
N LEU A 40 -1.04 4.71 -15.35
CA LEU A 40 -0.69 3.48 -14.64
C LEU A 40 0.82 3.31 -14.44
N ALA A 41 1.64 4.22 -14.98
CA ALA A 41 3.09 4.15 -14.83
C ALA A 41 3.52 4.54 -13.41
N THR A 42 3.97 3.54 -12.66
CA THR A 42 4.56 3.71 -11.32
C THR A 42 5.98 3.14 -11.33
N PRO A 43 6.88 3.58 -10.43
CA PRO A 43 8.25 3.06 -10.38
C PRO A 43 8.36 1.55 -10.11
N LEU A 44 7.32 0.94 -9.53
CA LEU A 44 7.26 -0.49 -9.26
C LEU A 44 6.24 -1.17 -10.18
N ASN A 45 6.53 -2.37 -10.66
CA ASN A 45 5.58 -3.11 -11.47
C ASN A 45 4.40 -3.63 -10.62
N ALA A 46 3.27 -2.93 -10.67
CA ALA A 46 2.07 -3.26 -9.91
C ALA A 46 1.51 -4.66 -10.23
N VAL A 47 1.60 -5.10 -11.49
CA VAL A 47 1.10 -6.43 -11.92
C VAL A 47 1.99 -7.53 -11.35
N GLU A 48 3.30 -7.35 -11.40
CA GLU A 48 4.25 -8.30 -10.80
C GLU A 48 4.06 -8.37 -9.28
N LEU A 49 3.92 -7.23 -8.61
CA LEU A 49 3.65 -7.18 -7.17
C LEU A 49 2.35 -7.93 -6.84
N THR A 50 1.26 -7.64 -7.56
CA THR A 50 -0.03 -8.32 -7.36
C THR A 50 0.12 -9.84 -7.47
N ARG A 51 0.87 -10.33 -8.46
CA ARG A 51 1.11 -11.77 -8.65
C ARG A 51 1.97 -12.36 -7.52
N ALA A 52 3.01 -11.64 -7.11
CA ALA A 52 3.94 -12.11 -6.09
C ALA A 52 3.36 -12.07 -4.66
N THR A 53 2.36 -11.22 -4.41
CA THR A 53 1.71 -11.07 -3.11
C THR A 53 0.27 -11.59 -3.08
N LEU A 54 -0.11 -12.44 -4.04
CA LEU A 54 -1.45 -12.99 -4.12
C LEU A 54 -1.81 -13.74 -2.83
N GLY A 55 -2.92 -13.34 -2.20
CA GLY A 55 -3.36 -13.88 -0.90
C GLY A 55 -2.58 -13.34 0.32
N LEU A 56 -1.61 -12.46 0.11
CA LEU A 56 -0.80 -11.83 1.17
C LEU A 56 -1.02 -10.32 1.27
N ALA A 57 -1.34 -9.65 0.15
CA ALA A 57 -1.64 -8.22 0.13
C ALA A 57 -2.46 -7.84 -1.11
N ASP A 58 -3.29 -6.81 -0.96
CA ASP A 58 -3.90 -6.11 -2.08
C ASP A 58 -2.94 -5.08 -2.66
N VAL A 59 -3.01 -4.84 -3.97
CA VAL A 59 -2.19 -3.83 -4.65
C VAL A 59 -3.10 -2.85 -5.37
N ALA A 60 -2.91 -1.56 -5.10
CA ALA A 60 -3.65 -0.47 -5.73
C ALA A 60 -2.72 0.51 -6.44
N ILE A 61 -3.17 1.06 -7.56
CA ILE A 61 -2.52 2.15 -8.29
C ILE A 61 -3.33 3.42 -8.06
N LEU A 62 -2.70 4.44 -7.51
CA LEU A 62 -3.31 5.72 -7.20
C LEU A 62 -2.89 6.76 -8.22
N SER A 63 -3.83 7.30 -8.97
CA SER A 63 -3.54 8.37 -9.93
C SER A 63 -2.98 9.61 -9.22
N ALA A 64 -2.21 10.44 -9.94
CA ALA A 64 -1.66 11.68 -9.39
C ALA A 64 -2.77 12.60 -8.82
N ARG A 65 -3.90 12.73 -9.53
CA ARG A 65 -5.06 13.51 -9.05
C ARG A 65 -5.66 12.92 -7.77
N SER A 66 -5.84 11.60 -7.73
CA SER A 66 -6.42 10.89 -6.59
C SER A 66 -5.54 10.94 -5.34
N SER A 67 -4.23 11.08 -5.48
CA SER A 67 -3.30 11.23 -4.35
C SER A 67 -3.52 12.51 -3.53
N TRP A 68 -4.01 13.58 -4.17
CA TRP A 68 -4.40 14.80 -3.47
C TRP A 68 -5.63 14.57 -2.60
N LEU A 69 -6.66 13.94 -3.14
CA LEU A 69 -7.88 13.60 -2.38
C LEU A 69 -7.56 12.69 -1.18
N LEU A 70 -6.73 11.66 -1.38
CA LEU A 70 -6.31 10.78 -0.28
C LEU A 70 -5.55 11.55 0.82
N THR A 71 -4.81 12.59 0.43
CA THR A 71 -4.11 13.48 1.37
C THR A 71 -5.07 14.34 2.18
N GLU A 72 -6.22 14.72 1.63
CA GLU A 72 -7.25 15.45 2.37
C GLU A 72 -7.90 14.57 3.45
N PHE A 73 -8.07 13.27 3.17
CA PHE A 73 -8.61 12.32 4.15
C PHE A 73 -7.64 11.98 5.29
N PHE A 74 -6.41 11.56 4.98
CA PHE A 74 -5.47 11.06 5.99
C PHE A 74 -4.43 12.09 6.47
N GLY A 75 -4.36 13.25 5.82
CA GLY A 75 -3.25 14.17 5.97
C GLY A 75 -1.95 13.67 5.31
N LYS A 76 -1.00 14.59 5.14
CA LYS A 76 0.23 14.37 4.36
C LYS A 76 1.12 13.24 4.89
N ARG A 77 1.13 13.01 6.21
CA ARG A 77 1.99 12.00 6.84
C ARG A 77 1.53 10.57 6.59
N LEU A 78 0.24 10.37 6.31
CA LEU A 78 -0.37 9.07 6.12
C LEU A 78 -0.71 8.77 4.65
N SER A 79 -0.63 9.77 3.76
CA SER A 79 -0.83 9.61 2.32
C SER A 79 0.37 9.02 1.55
N VAL A 80 0.20 8.83 0.24
CA VAL A 80 1.20 8.38 -0.75
C VAL A 80 1.01 9.14 -2.07
N TYR A 81 2.08 9.72 -2.62
CA TYR A 81 2.03 10.63 -3.77
C TYR A 81 3.38 10.66 -4.53
N GLY A 82 3.39 11.28 -5.72
CA GLY A 82 4.62 11.63 -6.43
C GLY A 82 5.44 10.44 -6.93
N GLY A 83 4.81 9.30 -7.22
CA GLY A 83 5.52 8.07 -7.60
C GLY A 83 5.95 7.21 -6.41
N ALA A 84 5.61 7.59 -5.18
CA ALA A 84 5.91 6.81 -3.99
C ALA A 84 5.06 5.52 -3.90
N ALA A 85 5.53 4.58 -3.08
CA ALA A 85 4.83 3.36 -2.70
C ALA A 85 4.62 3.34 -1.18
N ARG A 86 3.44 2.94 -0.71
CA ARG A 86 3.16 2.81 0.73
C ARG A 86 2.48 1.50 1.06
N VAL A 87 2.86 0.91 2.19
CA VAL A 87 2.13 -0.21 2.80
C VAL A 87 1.19 0.32 3.88
N TYR A 88 -0.08 -0.06 3.81
CA TYR A 88 -1.03 0.11 4.89
C TYR A 88 -1.32 -1.26 5.50
N LEU A 89 -0.76 -1.52 6.68
CA LEU A 89 -1.03 -2.75 7.42
C LEU A 89 -2.49 -2.80 7.93
N PRO A 90 -3.03 -3.99 8.23
CA PRO A 90 -4.29 -4.14 8.95
C PRO A 90 -4.32 -3.40 10.29
N GLY A 91 -5.50 -2.92 10.72
CA GLY A 91 -5.65 -2.10 11.92
C GLY A 91 -5.20 -0.64 11.74
N PHE A 92 -5.02 -0.20 10.50
CA PHE A 92 -4.75 1.19 10.17
C PHE A 92 -5.93 2.08 10.57
N THR A 93 -5.62 3.28 11.05
CA THR A 93 -6.58 4.31 11.47
C THR A 93 -6.12 5.67 10.94
N GLU A 94 -7.00 6.66 10.95
CA GLU A 94 -6.70 8.04 10.52
C GLU A 94 -5.62 8.72 11.39
N ASP A 95 -5.42 8.25 12.61
CA ASP A 95 -4.42 8.72 13.58
C ASP A 95 -3.23 7.76 13.74
N ALA A 96 -3.10 6.77 12.85
CA ALA A 96 -2.04 5.77 12.91
C ALA A 96 -0.65 6.42 12.91
N ASP A 97 0.29 5.82 13.66
CA ASP A 97 1.69 6.23 13.62
C ASP A 97 2.26 5.99 12.21
N PRO A 98 2.70 7.03 11.48
CA PRO A 98 3.32 6.88 10.17
C PRO A 98 4.56 5.95 10.18
N TYR A 99 5.21 5.79 11.34
CA TYR A 99 6.38 4.95 11.53
C TYR A 99 6.05 3.58 12.15
N GLY A 100 4.78 3.31 12.50
CA GLY A 100 4.30 2.08 13.14
C GLY A 100 4.27 0.83 12.26
N GLY A 101 4.98 0.83 11.11
CA GLY A 101 5.01 -0.26 10.14
C GLY A 101 4.31 0.05 8.81
N HIS A 102 3.61 1.19 8.70
CA HIS A 102 2.98 1.69 7.48
C HIS A 102 3.99 2.28 6.48
N ARG A 103 4.94 1.45 6.06
CA ARG A 103 6.17 1.86 5.37
C ARG A 103 5.89 2.66 4.09
N LEU A 104 6.50 3.84 3.99
CA LEU A 104 6.54 4.69 2.81
C LEU A 104 7.91 4.59 2.13
N ILE A 105 7.93 4.46 0.80
CA ILE A 105 9.12 4.50 -0.06
C ILE A 105 8.90 5.59 -1.10
N MET A 106 9.72 6.63 -1.05
CA MET A 106 9.64 7.76 -1.98
C MET A 106 10.21 7.39 -3.36
N ALA A 107 9.77 8.07 -4.41
CA ALA A 107 10.18 7.79 -5.79
C ALA A 107 11.71 7.87 -5.99
N GLU A 108 12.39 8.77 -5.28
CA GLU A 108 13.85 8.93 -5.32
C GLU A 108 14.60 7.66 -4.87
N ALA A 109 13.99 6.88 -3.99
CA ALA A 109 14.53 5.59 -3.54
C ALA A 109 14.35 4.47 -4.58
N MET A 110 13.60 4.71 -5.67
CA MET A 110 13.26 3.76 -6.73
C MET A 110 13.66 4.27 -8.12
N ASN A 111 14.57 5.25 -8.20
CA ASN A 111 14.90 5.96 -9.43
C ASN A 111 15.80 5.19 -10.44
N THR A 112 16.13 3.94 -10.16
CA THR A 112 16.81 3.02 -11.08
C THR A 112 16.18 1.64 -10.96
N ASP A 113 16.30 0.81 -12.00
CA ASP A 113 15.73 -0.55 -12.01
C ASP A 113 16.25 -1.40 -10.84
N GLU A 114 17.54 -1.31 -10.53
CA GLU A 114 18.15 -2.03 -9.40
C GLU A 114 17.54 -1.60 -8.06
N LYS A 115 17.37 -0.29 -7.85
CA LYS A 115 16.78 0.25 -6.62
C LYS A 115 15.29 -0.07 -6.51
N ALA A 116 14.56 0.02 -7.62
CA ALA A 116 13.15 -0.37 -7.71
C ALA A 116 12.98 -1.86 -7.36
N ALA A 117 13.80 -2.75 -7.94
CA ALA A 117 13.80 -4.17 -7.64
C ALA A 117 14.09 -4.47 -6.16
N LYS A 118 15.08 -3.77 -5.57
CA LYS A 118 15.39 -3.88 -4.14
C LYS A 118 14.22 -3.42 -3.26
N CYS A 119 13.57 -2.31 -3.60
CA CYS A 119 12.39 -1.83 -2.87
C CYS A 119 11.22 -2.80 -3.00
N ALA A 120 10.95 -3.32 -4.20
CA ALA A 120 9.93 -4.34 -4.44
C ALA A 120 10.18 -5.61 -3.61
N TYR A 121 11.44 -6.07 -3.53
CA TYR A 121 11.81 -7.19 -2.66
C TYR A 121 11.49 -6.90 -1.18
N GLN A 122 11.85 -5.71 -0.69
CA GLN A 122 11.55 -5.31 0.69
C GLN A 122 10.05 -5.26 1.00
N LEU A 123 9.24 -4.74 0.08
CA LEU A 123 7.78 -4.72 0.22
C LEU A 123 7.19 -6.13 0.25
N LYS A 124 7.63 -7.00 -0.65
CA LYS A 124 7.22 -8.43 -0.68
C LYS A 124 7.56 -9.13 0.63
N TRP A 125 8.76 -8.89 1.16
CA TRP A 125 9.20 -9.49 2.42
C TRP A 125 8.38 -8.97 3.61
N LEU A 126 8.12 -7.67 3.65
CA LEU A 126 7.30 -7.04 4.70
C LEU A 126 5.89 -7.66 4.75
N VAL A 127 5.18 -7.73 3.62
CA VAL A 127 3.81 -8.28 3.62
C VAL A 127 3.79 -9.77 3.97
N ALA A 128 4.77 -10.55 3.49
CA ALA A 128 4.88 -11.97 3.83
C ALA A 128 5.15 -12.18 5.34
N SER A 129 6.03 -11.36 5.92
CA SER A 129 6.34 -11.43 7.35
C SER A 129 5.13 -11.11 8.23
N GLU A 130 4.32 -10.14 7.80
CA GLU A 130 3.08 -9.77 8.50
C GLU A 130 2.04 -10.90 8.42
N SER A 131 1.86 -11.53 7.26
CA SER A 131 0.95 -12.68 7.11
C SER A 131 1.33 -13.84 8.05
N ILE A 132 2.64 -14.13 8.19
CA ILE A 132 3.12 -15.17 9.11
C ILE A 132 2.84 -14.77 10.57
N ARG A 133 3.09 -13.51 10.94
CA ARG A 133 2.86 -13.00 12.29
C ARG A 133 1.39 -13.13 12.68
N ARG A 134 0.47 -12.71 11.82
CA ARG A 134 -0.98 -12.83 12.04
C ARG A 134 -1.45 -14.27 12.15
N THR A 135 -0.97 -15.16 11.28
CA THR A 135 -1.33 -16.59 11.34
C THR A 135 -0.91 -17.23 12.67
N ARG A 136 0.19 -16.78 13.29
CA ARG A 136 0.63 -17.27 14.60
C ARG A 136 -0.24 -16.72 15.73
N LEU A 137 -0.51 -15.42 15.73
CA LEU A 137 -1.40 -14.76 16.70
C LEU A 137 -2.79 -15.41 16.74
N ASP A 138 -3.38 -15.72 15.58
CA ASP A 138 -4.69 -16.38 15.49
C ASP A 138 -4.68 -17.81 16.07
N LYS A 139 -3.54 -18.50 16.04
CA LYS A 139 -3.39 -19.84 16.63
C LYS A 139 -3.26 -19.77 18.15
N ASP A 140 -2.58 -18.76 18.67
CA ASP A 140 -2.38 -18.60 20.12
C ASP A 140 -3.69 -18.24 20.84
N VAL A 141 -4.56 -17.44 20.23
CA VAL A 141 -5.87 -17.08 20.82
C VAL A 141 -6.82 -18.30 20.92
N ARG A 142 -6.70 -19.28 20.03
CA ARG A 142 -7.61 -20.45 19.97
C ARG A 142 -7.31 -21.57 20.99
N HIS A 143 -6.22 -21.47 21.76
CA HIS A 143 -5.83 -22.49 22.76
C HIS A 143 -6.01 -22.03 24.22
N GLY A 144 -6.65 -20.88 24.45
CA GLY A 144 -6.86 -20.31 25.78
C GLY A 144 -8.33 -20.05 26.13
N SER A 145 -9.22 -21.01 25.85
CA SER A 145 -10.64 -20.97 26.25
C SER A 145 -11.01 -22.21 27.05
#